data_AF-A0A803Q906-F1
#
_entry.id   AF-A0A803Q906-F1
#
_cell.length_a   1.000
_cell.length_b   1.000
_cell.length_c   1.000
_cell.angle_alpha   90.00
_cell.angle_beta   90.00
_cell.angle_gamma   90.00
#
_symmetry.space_group_name_H-M   'P 1'
#
loop_
_entity.id
_entity.type
_entity.pdbx_description
1 polymer ?
#
loop_
_entity_poly.entity_id
_entity_poly.type
_entity_poly.pdbx_seq_one_letter_code
_entity_poly.pdbx_strand_id
1 'polypeptide(L)'
;MENFLNKIGACASSLQKWHVSKFGNFKKNIAKAQQQVSNLNNAVTRTSSTMDELKKSESVLDELLAQEEEYWQQRSRVDWLQSGDQNTKFFHAHASSRKAGNKISSLMDCNGNKITSKAGMTTIIQDYFNDLFSASAIDLQALDLVTATIPTTINAEINDSLTQPFTVADVTNALKTMSPDKSPGSDGMSAMFYQNYWHIVGNSVTDVVLGILNEGQSMELINNAIITLIPKTNSPAAMTDYRPISLCNVIYKLVSKMIVLRLKDALPLVISETQSAFLSNRLITDNILVAFELVHHIQHRTRGGKSYSALKLDMSKAFDRVEWPFLWAVMKKMGFDSNWIALIQNCLTSSSLSFSLNGEVAGYVKPSRGLRQGDPLSPYLFLICSEGLSRLLHHEEAIGNLQGLRLTRRAPSVSHLLFADDSLLFCETTNSSALAIERTLNLYHR
;
A
#
# COMPACT_ATOMS: atom_id res chain seq x y z
N MET A 1 3.55 -16.01 -21.41
CA MET A 1 3.96 -14.94 -20.46
C MET A 1 5.38 -14.43 -20.72
N GLU A 2 6.43 -15.27 -20.66
CA GLU A 2 7.83 -14.84 -20.78
C GLU A 2 8.15 -13.95 -21.99
N ASN A 3 7.73 -14.36 -23.19
CA ASN A 3 7.95 -13.58 -24.41
C ASN A 3 7.37 -12.15 -24.30
N PHE A 4 6.19 -12.01 -23.70
CA PHE A 4 5.59 -10.69 -23.47
C PHE A 4 6.41 -9.85 -22.49
N LEU A 5 6.84 -10.43 -21.37
CA LEU A 5 7.67 -9.72 -20.39
C LEU A 5 9.03 -9.29 -20.97
N ASN A 6 9.63 -10.13 -21.82
CA ASN A 6 10.87 -9.78 -22.53
C ASN A 6 10.66 -8.57 -23.46
N LYS A 7 9.52 -8.50 -24.17
CA LYS A 7 9.18 -7.34 -25.01
C LYS A 7 8.98 -6.07 -24.17
N ILE A 8 8.32 -6.17 -23.01
CA ILE A 8 8.17 -5.04 -22.08
C ILE A 8 9.52 -4.57 -21.56
N GLY A 9 10.41 -5.47 -21.14
CA GLY A 9 11.76 -5.14 -20.70
C GLY A 9 12.62 -4.49 -21.79
N ALA A 10 12.51 -4.97 -23.04
CA ALA A 10 13.18 -4.37 -24.19
C ALA A 10 12.65 -2.96 -24.51
N CYS A 11 11.33 -2.76 -24.36
CA CYS A 11 10.68 -1.45 -24.48
C CYS A 11 11.19 -0.49 -23.39
N ALA A 12 11.22 -0.92 -22.13
CA ALA A 12 11.74 -0.14 -21.01
C ALA A 12 13.18 0.33 -21.26
N SER A 13 14.04 -0.60 -21.68
CA SER A 13 15.44 -0.30 -22.00
C SER A 13 15.57 0.70 -23.15
N SER A 14 14.75 0.58 -24.18
CA SER A 14 14.73 1.49 -25.33
C SER A 14 14.23 2.88 -24.94
N LEU A 15 13.17 2.97 -24.15
CA LEU A 15 12.64 4.23 -23.62
C LEU A 15 13.66 4.93 -22.71
N GLN A 16 14.39 4.19 -21.88
CA GLN A 16 15.43 4.77 -21.04
C GLN A 16 16.58 5.35 -21.87
N LYS A 17 17.05 4.63 -22.90
CA LYS A 17 18.06 5.14 -23.84
C LYS A 17 17.57 6.39 -24.58
N TRP A 18 16.32 6.36 -25.04
CA TRP A 18 15.68 7.50 -25.70
C TRP A 18 15.58 8.71 -24.76
N HIS A 19 15.15 8.50 -23.51
CA HIS A 19 15.08 9.56 -22.49
C HIS A 19 16.44 10.21 -22.25
N VAL A 20 17.50 9.41 -22.05
CA VAL A 20 18.86 9.95 -21.86
C VAL A 20 19.31 10.74 -23.09
N SER A 21 19.04 10.25 -24.30
CA SER A 21 19.40 10.92 -25.55
C SER A 21 18.63 12.24 -25.77
N LYS A 22 17.32 12.26 -25.51
CA LYS A 22 16.45 13.42 -25.76
C LYS A 22 16.47 14.44 -24.63
N PHE A 23 16.38 13.99 -23.39
CA PHE A 23 16.17 14.84 -22.21
C PHE A 23 17.38 14.92 -21.28
N GLY A 24 18.43 14.08 -21.46
CA GLY A 24 19.60 14.09 -20.58
C GLY A 24 20.37 15.41 -20.51
N ASN A 25 20.19 16.29 -21.51
CA ASN A 25 20.82 17.61 -21.59
C ASN A 25 19.85 18.78 -21.31
N PHE A 26 18.76 18.53 -20.57
CA PHE A 26 17.67 19.46 -20.36
C PHE A 26 18.10 20.90 -20.02
N LYS A 27 18.93 21.05 -18.97
CA LYS A 27 19.46 22.34 -18.53
C LYS A 27 20.28 23.06 -19.60
N LYS A 28 21.08 22.29 -20.37
CA LYS A 28 21.90 22.85 -21.45
C LYS A 28 21.04 23.32 -22.62
N ASN A 29 19.96 22.60 -22.93
CA ASN A 29 19.02 22.95 -23.99
C ASN A 29 18.23 24.21 -23.62
N ILE A 30 17.73 24.32 -22.38
CA ILE A 30 17.07 25.54 -21.88
C ILE A 30 18.02 26.73 -21.97
N ALA A 31 19.24 26.61 -21.45
CA ALA A 31 20.22 27.70 -21.49
C ALA A 31 20.52 28.16 -22.93
N LYS A 32 20.62 27.21 -23.87
CA LYS A 32 20.82 27.52 -25.30
C LYS A 32 19.61 28.23 -25.91
N ALA A 33 18.39 27.77 -25.61
CA ALA A 33 17.16 28.40 -26.11
C ALA A 33 16.99 29.82 -25.55
N GLN A 34 17.25 30.02 -24.25
CA GLN A 34 17.25 31.35 -23.61
C GLN A 34 18.28 32.29 -24.26
N GLN A 35 19.49 31.79 -24.53
CA GLN A 35 20.53 32.56 -25.21
C GLN A 35 20.10 32.95 -26.63
N GLN A 36 19.46 32.03 -27.36
CA GLN A 36 18.96 32.29 -28.72
C GLN A 36 17.85 33.35 -28.73
N VAL A 37 16.88 33.26 -27.82
CA VAL A 37 15.83 34.29 -27.65
C VAL A 37 16.45 35.64 -27.28
N SER A 38 17.41 35.67 -26.35
CA SER A 38 18.12 36.90 -25.98
C SER A 38 18.87 37.53 -27.16
N ASN A 39 19.57 36.72 -27.95
CA ASN A 39 20.28 37.20 -29.14
C ASN A 39 19.34 37.78 -30.20
N LEU A 40 18.19 37.13 -30.44
CA LEU A 40 17.18 37.59 -31.40
C LEU A 40 16.45 38.85 -30.91
N ASN A 41 16.17 38.97 -29.61
CA ASN A 41 15.58 40.17 -29.01
C ASN A 41 16.49 41.40 -29.08
N ASN A 42 17.81 41.18 -28.94
CA ASN A 42 18.85 42.20 -28.98
C ASN A 42 19.42 42.46 -30.38
N ALA A 43 18.85 41.85 -31.43
CA ALA A 43 19.32 42.05 -32.80
C ALA A 43 19.10 43.49 -33.27
N VAL A 44 20.13 44.09 -33.87
CA VAL A 44 20.15 45.49 -34.34
C VAL A 44 19.14 45.75 -35.47
N THR A 45 18.75 44.71 -36.22
CA THR A 45 17.82 44.81 -37.35
C THR A 45 16.70 43.79 -37.22
N ARG A 46 15.47 44.27 -37.01
CA ARG A 46 14.26 43.43 -36.94
C ARG A 46 13.62 43.31 -38.33
N THR A 47 13.82 42.18 -38.97
CA THR A 47 13.16 41.78 -40.21
C THR A 47 11.97 40.85 -39.94
N SER A 48 11.10 40.63 -40.92
CA SER A 48 10.05 39.60 -40.84
C SER A 48 10.63 38.23 -40.49
N SER A 49 11.76 37.85 -41.09
CA SER A 49 12.40 36.55 -40.83
C SER A 49 12.90 36.41 -39.39
N THR A 50 13.47 37.46 -38.81
CA THR A 50 13.94 37.45 -37.41
C THR A 50 12.77 37.38 -36.42
N MET A 51 11.60 37.94 -36.77
CA MET A 51 10.40 37.83 -35.95
C MET A 51 9.82 36.41 -35.98
N ASP A 52 9.86 35.75 -37.14
CA ASP A 52 9.43 34.35 -37.28
C ASP A 52 10.39 33.39 -36.55
N GLU A 53 11.70 33.65 -36.63
CA GLU A 53 12.70 32.89 -35.86
C GLU A 53 12.61 33.11 -34.36
N LEU A 54 12.28 34.34 -33.92
CA LEU A 54 12.03 34.66 -32.51
C LEU A 54 10.84 33.87 -32.00
N LYS A 55 9.69 33.93 -32.68
CA LYS A 55 8.49 33.15 -32.31
C LYS A 55 8.76 31.65 -32.22
N LYS A 56 9.53 31.10 -33.18
CA LYS A 56 9.93 29.68 -33.13
C LYS A 56 10.83 29.38 -31.92
N SER A 57 11.78 30.26 -31.63
CA SER A 57 12.71 30.10 -30.51
C SER A 57 12.02 30.25 -29.14
N GLU A 58 11.05 31.16 -29.04
CA GLU A 58 10.17 31.32 -27.87
C GLU A 58 9.29 30.09 -27.67
N SER A 59 8.64 29.59 -28.72
CA SER A 59 7.86 28.34 -28.66
C SER A 59 8.70 27.15 -28.18
N VAL A 60 9.94 27.01 -28.67
CA VAL A 60 10.85 25.95 -28.22
C VAL A 60 11.26 26.15 -26.75
N LEU A 61 11.49 27.39 -26.33
CA LEU A 61 11.82 27.70 -24.94
C LEU A 61 10.64 27.39 -24.01
N ASP A 62 9.42 27.78 -24.39
CA ASP A 62 8.20 27.53 -23.63
C ASP A 62 7.93 26.03 -23.49
N GLU A 63 8.08 25.26 -24.58
CA GLU A 63 7.97 23.80 -24.55
C GLU A 63 9.01 23.17 -23.60
N LEU A 64 10.26 23.63 -23.64
CA LEU A 64 11.31 23.13 -22.75
C LEU A 64 11.03 23.49 -21.28
N LEU A 65 10.56 24.70 -20.99
CA LEU A 65 10.23 25.12 -19.63
C LEU A 65 9.03 24.34 -19.08
N ALA A 66 7.99 24.14 -19.88
CA ALA A 66 6.82 23.33 -19.51
C ALA A 66 7.20 21.87 -19.22
N GLN A 67 8.07 21.28 -20.04
CA GLN A 67 8.61 19.95 -19.80
C GLN A 67 9.50 19.89 -18.53
N GLU A 68 10.27 20.95 -18.22
CA GLU A 68 11.04 21.03 -16.97
C GLU A 68 10.12 21.02 -15.75
N GLU A 69 9.04 21.80 -15.84
CA GLU A 69 8.03 21.89 -14.81
C GLU A 69 7.35 20.56 -14.56
N GLU A 70 6.86 19.89 -15.60
CA GLU A 70 6.24 18.56 -15.49
C GLU A 70 7.22 17.56 -14.85
N TYR A 71 8.48 17.57 -15.29
CA TYR A 71 9.53 16.72 -14.72
C TYR A 71 9.74 16.95 -13.22
N TRP A 72 9.80 18.20 -12.77
CA TRP A 72 9.98 18.50 -11.35
C TRP A 72 8.71 18.29 -10.52
N GLN A 73 7.55 18.57 -11.09
CA GLN A 73 6.25 18.33 -10.47
C GLN A 73 6.09 16.85 -10.13
N GLN A 74 6.29 15.95 -11.11
CA GLN A 74 6.22 14.50 -10.90
C GLN A 74 7.17 14.02 -9.79
N ARG A 75 8.41 14.57 -9.76
CA ARG A 75 9.42 14.20 -8.76
C ARG A 75 9.15 14.78 -7.37
N SER A 76 8.46 15.91 -7.30
CA SER A 76 8.09 16.53 -6.03
C SER A 76 7.03 15.72 -5.27
N ARG A 77 6.13 15.02 -5.99
CA ARG A 77 4.89 14.38 -5.48
C ARG A 77 3.99 15.34 -4.69
N VAL A 78 3.94 16.60 -5.09
CA VAL A 78 3.01 17.59 -4.54
C VAL A 78 1.72 17.50 -5.36
N ASP A 79 0.67 16.93 -4.77
CA ASP A 79 -0.62 16.70 -5.46
C ASP A 79 -1.60 17.90 -5.35
N TRP A 80 -1.39 18.82 -4.40
CA TRP A 80 -2.34 19.90 -4.06
C TRP A 80 -2.12 21.20 -4.84
N LEU A 81 -0.95 21.38 -5.47
CA LEU A 81 -0.67 22.56 -6.28
C LEU A 81 -1.27 22.36 -7.68
N GLN A 82 -2.60 22.46 -7.77
CA GLN A 82 -3.30 22.56 -9.06
C GLN A 82 -3.12 23.98 -9.59
N SER A 83 -2.18 24.14 -10.52
CA SER A 83 -2.11 25.33 -11.40
C SER A 83 -1.84 26.67 -10.69
N GLY A 84 -0.68 26.79 -10.03
CA GLY A 84 -0.09 28.07 -9.61
C GLY A 84 1.20 28.37 -10.38
N ASP A 85 1.62 29.64 -10.40
CA ASP A 85 2.75 30.18 -11.18
C ASP A 85 3.95 29.22 -11.33
N GLN A 86 4.46 29.09 -12.57
CA GLN A 86 5.47 28.14 -13.06
C GLN A 86 6.76 28.10 -12.21
N ASN A 87 6.72 27.44 -11.05
CA ASN A 87 7.78 27.51 -10.05
C ASN A 87 8.61 26.23 -10.01
N THR A 88 9.37 26.00 -11.09
CA THR A 88 10.35 24.89 -11.16
C THR A 88 11.34 24.91 -10.01
N LYS A 89 11.70 26.09 -9.46
CA LYS A 89 12.56 26.23 -8.28
C LYS A 89 11.95 25.61 -7.03
N PHE A 90 10.65 25.83 -6.80
CA PHE A 90 9.92 25.22 -5.68
C PHE A 90 9.90 23.70 -5.80
N PHE A 91 9.48 23.17 -6.95
CA PHE A 91 9.44 21.73 -7.16
C PHE A 91 10.84 21.10 -7.13
N HIS A 92 11.85 21.76 -7.69
CA HIS A 92 13.25 21.34 -7.62
C HIS A 92 13.77 21.32 -6.18
N ALA A 93 13.53 22.38 -5.41
CA ALA A 93 13.94 22.45 -4.01
C ALA A 93 13.24 21.37 -3.17
N HIS A 94 11.94 21.15 -3.39
CA HIS A 94 11.18 20.12 -2.71
C HIS A 94 11.67 18.72 -3.08
N ALA A 95 11.83 18.41 -4.37
CA ALA A 95 12.38 17.14 -4.84
C ALA A 95 13.81 16.89 -4.33
N SER A 96 14.64 17.93 -4.27
CA SER A 96 16.01 17.85 -3.73
C SER A 96 16.02 17.61 -2.22
N SER A 97 15.18 18.33 -1.47
CA SER A 97 15.00 18.14 -0.02
C SER A 97 14.51 16.72 0.29
N ARG A 98 13.49 16.22 -0.44
CA ARG A 98 13.00 14.84 -0.31
C ARG A 98 14.07 13.81 -0.66
N LYS A 99 14.86 14.04 -1.72
CA LYS A 99 15.99 13.17 -2.07
C LYS A 99 17.04 13.14 -0.95
N ALA A 100 17.34 14.29 -0.34
CA ALA A 100 18.28 14.36 0.78
C ALA A 100 17.74 13.63 2.02
N GLY A 101 16.47 13.84 2.38
CA GLY A 101 15.83 13.18 3.52
C GLY A 101 15.66 11.67 3.36
N ASN A 102 15.40 11.19 2.14
CA ASN A 102 15.25 9.76 1.85
C ASN A 102 16.58 9.03 1.64
N LYS A 103 17.72 9.74 1.60
CA LYS A 103 19.03 9.11 1.39
C LYS A 103 19.46 8.39 2.66
N ILE A 104 19.64 7.08 2.55
CA ILE A 104 20.15 6.27 3.67
C ILE A 104 21.67 6.36 3.64
N SER A 105 22.22 7.17 4.55
CA SER A 105 23.67 7.38 4.69
C SER A 105 24.33 6.35 5.61
N SER A 106 23.56 5.80 6.54
CA SER A 106 24.01 4.78 7.49
C SER A 106 22.84 4.04 8.10
N LEU A 107 23.08 2.83 8.60
CA LEU A 107 22.17 2.06 9.44
C LEU A 107 22.92 1.57 10.68
N MET A 108 22.23 1.44 11.80
CA MET A 108 22.76 0.75 12.99
C MET A 108 22.53 -0.75 12.88
N ASP A 109 23.54 -1.54 13.22
CA ASP A 109 23.44 -2.99 13.36
C ASP A 109 22.84 -3.38 14.73
N CYS A 110 22.68 -4.69 14.97
CA CYS A 110 22.16 -5.23 16.23
C CYS A 110 23.07 -4.98 17.45
N ASN A 111 24.34 -4.66 17.23
CA ASN A 111 25.32 -4.35 18.27
C ASN A 111 25.42 -2.84 18.55
N GLY A 112 24.60 -2.02 17.88
CA GLY A 112 24.63 -0.56 18.00
C GLY A 112 25.74 0.12 17.19
N ASN A 113 26.45 -0.60 16.32
CA ASN A 113 27.48 -0.02 15.46
C ASN A 113 26.85 0.64 14.24
N LYS A 114 27.35 1.83 13.89
CA LYS A 114 26.93 2.56 12.71
C LYS A 114 27.65 2.05 11.46
N ILE A 115 26.90 1.45 10.54
CA ILE A 115 27.39 0.95 9.26
C ILE A 115 27.07 1.94 8.15
N THR A 116 28.10 2.34 7.40
CA THR A 116 28.02 3.29 6.27
C THR A 116 28.34 2.63 4.92
N SER A 117 28.92 1.44 4.93
CA SER A 117 29.25 0.71 3.71
C SER A 117 27.97 0.18 3.06
N LYS A 118 27.88 0.30 1.73
CA LYS A 118 26.70 -0.17 0.98
C LYS A 118 26.47 -1.68 1.16
N ALA A 119 27.53 -2.47 1.13
CA ALA A 119 27.46 -3.91 1.37
C ALA A 119 26.93 -4.21 2.78
N GLY A 120 27.47 -3.56 3.81
CA GLY A 120 27.01 -3.77 5.18
C GLY A 120 25.57 -3.31 5.40
N MET A 121 25.15 -2.18 4.83
CA MET A 121 23.75 -1.74 4.87
C MET A 121 22.82 -2.72 4.16
N THR A 122 23.25 -3.31 3.04
CA THR A 122 22.47 -4.33 2.31
C THR A 122 22.28 -5.58 3.18
N THR A 123 23.33 -6.04 3.85
CA THR A 123 23.25 -7.17 4.80
C THR A 123 22.28 -6.88 5.95
N ILE A 124 22.37 -5.70 6.59
CA ILE A 124 21.43 -5.30 7.65
C ILE A 124 19.98 -5.35 7.16
N ILE A 125 19.71 -4.82 5.97
CA ILE A 125 18.36 -4.81 5.38
C ILE A 125 17.88 -6.24 5.12
N GLN A 126 18.72 -7.09 4.50
CA GLN A 126 18.36 -8.47 4.19
C GLN A 126 18.09 -9.27 5.46
N ASP A 127 18.97 -9.21 6.45
CA ASP A 127 18.81 -9.95 7.71
C ASP A 127 17.53 -9.51 8.44
N TYR A 128 17.29 -8.20 8.52
CA TYR A 128 16.09 -7.65 9.13
C TYR A 128 14.81 -8.14 8.44
N PHE A 129 14.74 -8.13 7.11
CA PHE A 129 13.53 -8.55 6.39
C PHE A 129 13.39 -10.07 6.27
N ASN A 130 14.50 -10.82 6.27
CA ASN A 130 14.46 -12.27 6.38
C ASN A 130 13.81 -12.67 7.70
N ASP A 131 14.23 -12.09 8.83
CA ASP A 131 13.60 -12.35 10.13
C ASP A 131 12.14 -11.87 10.15
N LEU A 132 11.89 -10.64 9.68
CA LEU A 132 10.54 -10.07 9.71
C LEU A 132 9.53 -10.87 8.90
N PHE A 133 9.91 -11.41 7.74
CA PHE A 133 9.03 -12.17 6.85
C PHE A 133 9.20 -13.70 6.95
N SER A 134 9.91 -14.19 7.97
CA SER A 134 9.95 -15.62 8.30
C SER A 134 8.78 -15.99 9.20
N ALA A 135 7.97 -16.96 8.77
CA ALA A 135 6.84 -17.48 9.54
C ALA A 135 7.29 -18.07 10.88
N SER A 136 6.50 -17.83 11.91
CA SER A 136 6.65 -18.48 13.21
C SER A 136 5.92 -19.84 13.24
N ALA A 137 6.20 -20.66 14.24
CA ALA A 137 5.40 -21.85 14.51
C ALA A 137 3.97 -21.44 14.91
N ILE A 138 2.97 -22.14 14.36
CA ILE A 138 1.56 -21.84 14.61
C ILE A 138 1.05 -22.67 15.77
N ASP A 139 0.37 -21.99 16.69
CA ASP A 139 -0.36 -22.64 17.77
C ASP A 139 -1.74 -23.11 17.27
N LEU A 140 -1.84 -24.39 16.92
CA LEU A 140 -3.08 -24.96 16.37
C LEU A 140 -4.25 -24.88 17.35
N GLN A 141 -3.99 -24.96 18.66
CA GLN A 141 -5.05 -24.83 19.66
C GLN A 141 -5.58 -23.40 19.71
N ALA A 142 -4.67 -22.41 19.67
CA ALA A 142 -5.07 -21.01 19.62
C ALA A 142 -5.91 -20.73 18.36
N LEU A 143 -5.45 -21.22 17.21
CA LEU A 143 -6.16 -21.09 15.93
C LEU A 143 -7.58 -21.65 15.97
N ASP A 144 -7.75 -22.85 16.54
CA ASP A 144 -9.07 -23.49 16.68
C ASP A 144 -10.00 -22.67 17.58
N LEU A 145 -9.48 -22.13 18.70
CA LEU A 145 -10.26 -21.27 19.60
C LEU A 145 -10.69 -19.96 18.93
N VAL A 146 -9.79 -19.29 18.19
CA VAL A 146 -10.15 -18.07 17.46
C VAL A 146 -11.20 -18.38 16.40
N THR A 147 -10.95 -19.38 15.55
CA THR A 147 -11.87 -19.74 14.46
C THR A 147 -13.22 -20.24 14.98
N ALA A 148 -13.30 -20.85 16.16
CA ALA A 148 -14.58 -21.21 16.77
C ALA A 148 -15.52 -20.00 17.02
N THR A 149 -14.96 -18.80 17.23
CA THR A 149 -15.73 -17.57 17.45
C THR A 149 -16.19 -16.87 16.17
N ILE A 150 -15.65 -17.27 15.01
CA ILE A 150 -15.92 -16.63 13.72
C ILE A 150 -17.16 -17.25 13.09
N PRO A 151 -18.20 -16.47 12.75
CA PRO A 151 -19.37 -16.99 12.07
C PRO A 151 -19.07 -17.26 10.59
N THR A 152 -19.75 -18.25 10.04
CA THR A 152 -19.79 -18.48 8.58
C THR A 152 -20.87 -17.59 7.99
N THR A 153 -20.47 -16.57 7.23
CA THR A 153 -21.40 -15.56 6.67
C THR A 153 -21.41 -15.56 5.14
N ILE A 154 -20.39 -16.10 4.49
CA ILE A 154 -20.35 -16.30 3.05
C ILE A 154 -21.17 -17.54 2.70
N ASN A 155 -22.23 -17.34 1.91
CA ASN A 155 -23.10 -18.41 1.43
C ASN A 155 -22.71 -18.86 0.01
N ALA A 156 -23.43 -19.85 -0.52
CA ALA A 156 -23.19 -20.38 -1.87
C ALA A 156 -23.34 -19.31 -2.95
N GLU A 157 -24.39 -18.47 -2.90
CA GLU A 157 -24.64 -17.42 -3.91
C GLU A 157 -23.49 -16.40 -3.99
N ILE A 158 -22.93 -16.01 -2.84
CA ILE A 158 -21.77 -15.11 -2.80
C ILE A 158 -20.53 -15.80 -3.36
N ASN A 159 -20.29 -17.07 -3.00
CA ASN A 159 -19.19 -17.84 -3.57
C ASN A 159 -19.33 -18.01 -5.08
N ASP A 160 -20.54 -18.27 -5.59
CA ASP A 160 -20.81 -18.37 -7.02
C ASP A 160 -20.47 -17.06 -7.74
N SER A 161 -20.77 -15.91 -7.13
CA SER A 161 -20.37 -14.59 -7.65
C SER A 161 -18.86 -14.36 -7.60
N LEU A 162 -18.21 -14.68 -6.46
CA LEU A 162 -16.75 -14.52 -6.27
C LEU A 162 -15.95 -15.39 -7.26
N THR A 163 -16.44 -16.59 -7.55
CA THR A 163 -15.73 -17.60 -8.35
C THR A 163 -16.07 -17.56 -9.85
N GLN A 164 -16.92 -16.62 -10.31
CA GLN A 164 -17.17 -16.44 -11.74
C GLN A 164 -15.86 -16.19 -12.51
N PRO A 165 -15.72 -16.67 -13.76
CA PRO A 165 -14.57 -16.32 -14.59
C PRO A 165 -14.40 -14.81 -14.73
N PHE A 166 -13.17 -14.32 -14.59
CA PHE A 166 -12.84 -12.93 -14.88
C PHE A 166 -12.88 -12.66 -16.39
N THR A 167 -13.27 -11.45 -16.77
CA THR A 167 -13.47 -11.06 -18.16
C THR A 167 -12.50 -9.96 -18.61
N VAL A 168 -12.41 -9.75 -19.92
CA VAL A 168 -11.65 -8.64 -20.52
C VAL A 168 -12.16 -7.27 -20.03
N ALA A 169 -13.47 -7.16 -19.79
CA ALA A 169 -14.08 -5.94 -19.27
C ALA A 169 -13.58 -5.66 -17.83
N ASP A 170 -13.44 -6.69 -17.00
CA ASP A 170 -12.90 -6.57 -15.64
C ASP A 170 -11.46 -6.05 -15.65
N VAL A 171 -10.62 -6.54 -16.56
CA VAL A 171 -9.22 -6.07 -16.73
C VAL A 171 -9.20 -4.57 -17.07
N THR A 172 -10.02 -4.18 -18.04
CA THR A 172 -10.10 -2.78 -18.49
C THR A 172 -10.63 -1.86 -17.39
N ASN A 173 -11.64 -2.30 -16.64
CA ASN A 173 -12.18 -1.57 -15.50
C ASN A 173 -11.14 -1.42 -14.39
N ALA A 174 -10.44 -2.50 -14.04
CA ALA A 174 -9.37 -2.47 -13.03
C ALA A 174 -8.29 -1.44 -13.40
N LEU A 175 -7.82 -1.45 -14.66
CA LEU A 175 -6.81 -0.50 -15.14
C LEU A 175 -7.26 0.96 -15.03
N LYS A 176 -8.52 1.28 -15.37
CA LYS A 176 -9.08 2.64 -15.29
C LYS A 176 -9.12 3.19 -13.86
N THR A 177 -9.29 2.31 -12.87
CA THR A 177 -9.31 2.71 -11.45
C THR A 177 -7.92 2.87 -10.82
N MET A 178 -6.85 2.59 -11.57
CA MET A 178 -5.48 2.78 -11.10
C MET A 178 -5.03 4.22 -11.33
N SER A 179 -4.40 4.82 -10.32
CA SER A 179 -3.79 6.13 -10.46
C SER A 179 -2.61 6.08 -11.46
N PRO A 180 -2.59 6.93 -12.50
CA PRO A 180 -1.61 6.86 -13.59
C PRO A 180 -0.17 7.10 -13.13
N ASP A 181 0.05 8.13 -12.31
CA ASP A 181 1.37 8.61 -11.88
C ASP A 181 1.79 8.04 -10.51
N LYS A 182 1.70 6.71 -10.35
CA LYS A 182 2.32 6.02 -9.21
C LYS A 182 3.59 5.33 -9.66
N SER A 183 4.55 5.23 -8.73
CA SER A 183 5.86 4.61 -9.01
C SER A 183 5.69 3.18 -9.53
N PRO A 184 6.41 2.82 -10.61
CA PRO A 184 6.36 1.49 -11.21
C PRO A 184 7.08 0.44 -10.36
N GLY A 185 6.94 -0.83 -10.75
CA GLY A 185 7.72 -1.94 -10.21
C GLY A 185 9.10 -2.03 -10.86
N SER A 186 9.67 -3.23 -10.85
CA SER A 186 11.00 -3.50 -11.43
C SER A 186 11.06 -3.33 -12.95
N ASP A 187 9.91 -3.44 -13.63
CA ASP A 187 9.81 -3.27 -15.09
C ASP A 187 9.92 -1.80 -15.55
N GLY A 188 9.82 -0.84 -14.61
CA GLY A 188 9.84 0.58 -14.91
C GLY A 188 8.57 1.12 -15.58
N MET A 189 7.51 0.31 -15.73
CA MET A 189 6.27 0.71 -16.42
C MET A 189 5.18 1.10 -15.42
N SER A 190 4.75 2.36 -15.47
CA SER A 190 3.68 2.88 -14.61
C SER A 190 2.30 2.54 -15.19
N ALA A 191 1.24 2.74 -14.40
CA ALA A 191 -0.13 2.54 -14.87
C ALA A 191 -0.47 3.45 -16.07
N MET A 192 0.12 4.66 -16.11
CA MET A 192 0.00 5.59 -17.24
C MET A 192 0.44 4.97 -18.57
N PHE A 193 1.53 4.19 -18.59
CA PHE A 193 1.98 3.50 -19.80
C PHE A 193 0.88 2.57 -20.33
N TYR A 194 0.35 1.70 -19.46
CA TYR A 194 -0.68 0.74 -19.86
C TYR A 194 -1.99 1.42 -20.26
N GLN A 195 -2.37 2.52 -19.59
CA GLN A 195 -3.57 3.29 -19.92
C GLN A 195 -3.46 3.96 -21.31
N ASN A 196 -2.32 4.57 -21.62
CA ASN A 196 -2.14 5.31 -22.88
C ASN A 196 -1.90 4.38 -24.08
N TYR A 197 -1.17 3.28 -23.87
CA TYR A 197 -0.78 2.35 -24.94
C TYR A 197 -1.60 1.06 -24.93
N TRP A 198 -2.79 1.06 -24.32
CA TRP A 198 -3.66 -0.11 -24.21
C TRP A 198 -4.01 -0.72 -25.57
N HIS A 199 -4.19 0.11 -26.59
CA HIS A 199 -4.45 -0.35 -27.96
C HIS A 199 -3.31 -1.20 -28.57
N ILE A 200 -2.11 -1.14 -28.00
CA ILE A 200 -0.93 -1.92 -28.42
C ILE A 200 -0.74 -3.14 -27.50
N VAL A 201 -0.71 -2.92 -26.18
CA VAL A 201 -0.33 -3.97 -25.20
C VAL A 201 -1.51 -4.70 -24.58
N GLY A 202 -2.73 -4.18 -24.74
CA GLY A 202 -3.92 -4.59 -23.98
C GLY A 202 -4.29 -6.05 -24.14
N ASN A 203 -4.23 -6.59 -25.36
CA ASN A 203 -4.51 -8.01 -25.59
C ASN A 203 -3.52 -8.91 -24.83
N SER A 204 -2.21 -8.65 -24.97
CA SER A 204 -1.19 -9.45 -24.29
C SER A 204 -1.24 -9.33 -22.76
N VAL A 205 -1.54 -8.15 -22.22
CA VAL A 205 -1.74 -7.97 -20.78
C VAL A 205 -2.97 -8.73 -20.31
N THR A 206 -4.07 -8.65 -21.06
CA THR A 206 -5.32 -9.35 -20.76
C THR A 206 -5.13 -10.86 -20.75
N ASP A 207 -4.45 -11.41 -21.76
CA ASP A 207 -4.16 -12.85 -21.83
C ASP A 207 -3.36 -13.33 -20.61
N VAL A 208 -2.35 -12.56 -20.20
CA VAL A 208 -1.55 -12.87 -19.01
C VAL A 208 -2.39 -12.81 -17.73
N VAL A 209 -3.18 -11.74 -17.55
CA VAL A 209 -3.97 -11.54 -16.34
C VAL A 209 -5.09 -12.59 -16.23
N LEU A 210 -5.81 -12.87 -17.31
CA LEU A 210 -6.87 -13.88 -17.32
C LEU A 210 -6.32 -15.30 -17.24
N GLY A 211 -5.17 -15.59 -17.85
CA GLY A 211 -4.48 -16.87 -17.68
C GLY A 211 -4.13 -17.14 -16.21
N ILE A 212 -3.70 -16.12 -15.47
CA ILE A 212 -3.46 -16.24 -14.02
C ILE A 212 -4.77 -16.45 -13.26
N LEU A 213 -5.77 -15.60 -13.50
CA LEU A 213 -7.00 -15.55 -12.70
C LEU A 213 -7.97 -16.71 -12.97
N ASN A 214 -8.03 -17.22 -14.20
CA ASN A 214 -9.01 -18.22 -14.63
C ASN A 214 -8.40 -19.60 -14.90
N GLU A 215 -7.13 -19.67 -15.33
CA GLU A 215 -6.49 -20.92 -15.79
C GLU A 215 -5.40 -21.42 -14.82
N GLY A 216 -5.11 -20.68 -13.75
CA GLY A 216 -4.10 -21.05 -12.77
C GLY A 216 -2.66 -20.91 -13.26
N GLN A 217 -2.40 -20.04 -14.25
CA GLN A 217 -1.03 -19.76 -14.69
C GLN A 217 -0.20 -19.14 -13.55
N SER A 218 1.10 -19.47 -13.50
CA SER A 218 2.02 -18.92 -12.50
C SER A 218 2.22 -17.42 -12.67
N MET A 219 2.26 -16.70 -11.55
CA MET A 219 2.55 -15.26 -11.51
C MET A 219 3.95 -14.92 -10.98
N GLU A 220 4.81 -15.92 -10.75
CA GLU A 220 6.17 -15.73 -10.17
C GLU A 220 7.01 -14.69 -10.92
N LEU A 221 6.91 -14.66 -12.25
CA LEU A 221 7.67 -13.73 -13.11
C LEU A 221 7.25 -12.26 -12.98
N ILE A 222 6.04 -12.00 -12.49
CA ILE A 222 5.49 -10.64 -12.35
C ILE A 222 5.29 -10.22 -10.89
N ASN A 223 5.30 -11.18 -9.96
CA ASN A 223 5.01 -10.99 -8.54
C ASN A 223 6.28 -10.67 -7.71
N ASN A 224 7.27 -10.05 -8.35
CA ASN A 224 8.44 -9.50 -7.69
C ASN A 224 8.21 -8.02 -7.34
N ALA A 225 8.59 -7.62 -6.12
CA ALA A 225 8.43 -6.25 -5.64
C ALA A 225 9.75 -5.67 -5.15
N ILE A 226 9.93 -4.36 -5.39
CA ILE A 226 11.07 -3.62 -4.87
C ILE A 226 10.62 -2.84 -3.63
N ILE A 227 11.17 -3.18 -2.47
CA ILE A 227 10.94 -2.44 -1.23
C ILE A 227 11.79 -1.17 -1.22
N THR A 228 11.11 -0.03 -1.12
CA THR A 228 11.73 1.28 -0.84
C THR A 228 11.48 1.66 0.61
N LEU A 229 12.53 2.10 1.30
CA LEU A 229 12.46 2.50 2.70
C LEU A 229 12.18 4.01 2.82
N ILE A 230 11.06 4.38 3.44
CA ILE A 230 10.67 5.77 3.68
C ILE A 230 10.89 6.11 5.16
N PRO A 231 11.69 7.13 5.50
CA PRO A 231 11.88 7.55 6.89
C PRO A 231 10.56 7.88 7.61
N LYS A 232 10.42 7.41 8.86
CA LYS A 232 9.34 7.80 9.78
C LYS A 232 9.69 9.06 10.56
N THR A 233 10.97 9.30 10.78
CA THR A 233 11.53 10.38 11.59
C THR A 233 12.58 11.16 10.79
N ASN A 234 12.96 12.34 11.27
CA ASN A 234 13.93 13.21 10.57
C ASN A 234 15.37 12.66 10.58
N SER A 235 15.71 11.85 11.59
CA SER A 235 17.06 11.30 11.78
C SER A 235 16.97 9.78 12.00
N PRO A 236 16.58 9.02 10.96
CA PRO A 236 16.42 7.59 11.08
C PRO A 236 17.79 6.91 11.23
N ALA A 237 17.89 5.98 12.18
CA ALA A 237 19.14 5.27 12.45
C ALA A 237 18.97 3.76 12.45
N ALA A 238 17.84 3.25 12.94
CA ALA A 238 17.51 1.83 12.95
C ALA A 238 16.54 1.47 11.81
N MET A 239 16.48 0.19 11.45
CA MET A 239 15.52 -0.31 10.44
C MET A 239 14.06 -0.04 10.82
N THR A 240 13.75 0.01 12.12
CA THR A 240 12.41 0.33 12.64
C THR A 240 11.96 1.76 12.36
N ASP A 241 12.91 2.67 12.10
CA ASP A 241 12.67 4.08 11.78
C ASP A 241 12.25 4.28 10.32
N TYR A 242 12.18 3.20 9.53
CA TYR A 242 11.75 3.23 8.14
C TYR A 242 10.41 2.49 7.95
N ARG A 243 9.60 2.97 7.01
CA ARG A 243 8.42 2.28 6.47
C ARG A 243 8.81 1.57 5.17
N PRO A 244 8.62 0.26 5.06
CA PRO A 244 8.82 -0.43 3.78
C PRO A 244 7.62 -0.19 2.86
N ILE A 245 7.85 0.37 1.68
CA ILE A 245 6.84 0.44 0.61
C ILE A 245 7.23 -0.50 -0.52
N SER A 246 6.35 -1.45 -0.83
CA SER A 246 6.52 -2.44 -1.89
C SER A 246 6.07 -1.88 -3.23
N LEU A 247 7.02 -1.69 -4.15
CA LEU A 247 6.77 -1.33 -5.54
C LEU A 247 6.53 -2.60 -6.36
N CYS A 248 5.25 -2.98 -6.50
CA CYS A 248 4.85 -4.13 -7.30
C CYS A 248 4.65 -3.73 -8.78
N ASN A 249 4.93 -4.67 -9.71
CA ASN A 249 4.67 -4.47 -11.14
C ASN A 249 3.18 -4.22 -11.40
N VAL A 250 2.88 -3.39 -12.40
CA VAL A 250 1.50 -3.01 -12.72
C VAL A 250 0.66 -4.21 -13.18
N ILE A 251 1.26 -5.15 -13.93
CA ILE A 251 0.56 -6.36 -14.36
C ILE A 251 0.10 -7.18 -13.15
N TYR A 252 0.95 -7.35 -12.13
CA TYR A 252 0.56 -8.00 -10.89
C TYR A 252 -0.51 -7.18 -10.14
N LYS A 253 -0.36 -5.86 -10.08
CA LYS A 253 -1.38 -4.98 -9.46
C LYS A 253 -2.74 -5.09 -10.16
N LEU A 254 -2.80 -5.39 -11.46
CA LEU A 254 -4.07 -5.68 -12.13
C LEU A 254 -4.72 -6.95 -11.58
N VAL A 255 -3.96 -8.03 -11.45
CA VAL A 255 -4.43 -9.28 -10.81
C VAL A 255 -4.98 -8.99 -9.41
N SER A 256 -4.18 -8.36 -8.55
CA SER A 256 -4.57 -8.10 -7.17
C SER A 256 -5.74 -7.10 -7.06
N LYS A 257 -5.80 -6.10 -7.95
CA LYS A 257 -6.91 -5.14 -8.04
C LYS A 257 -8.21 -5.80 -8.48
N MET A 258 -8.18 -6.73 -9.44
CA MET A 258 -9.37 -7.44 -9.89
C MET A 258 -9.96 -8.32 -8.78
N ILE A 259 -9.10 -9.03 -8.03
CA ILE A 259 -9.51 -9.78 -6.83
C ILE A 259 -10.18 -8.84 -5.84
N VAL A 260 -9.58 -7.68 -5.56
CA VAL A 260 -10.15 -6.67 -4.65
C VAL A 260 -11.51 -6.16 -5.11
N LEU A 261 -11.65 -5.83 -6.39
CA LEU A 261 -12.91 -5.29 -6.92
C LEU A 261 -14.07 -6.26 -6.71
N ARG A 262 -13.82 -7.56 -6.80
CA ARG A 262 -14.83 -8.58 -6.53
C ARG A 262 -14.99 -8.88 -5.04
N LEU A 263 -13.90 -8.90 -4.27
CA LEU A 263 -13.92 -9.11 -2.82
C LEU A 263 -14.73 -8.04 -2.10
N LYS A 264 -14.72 -6.80 -2.60
CA LYS A 264 -15.37 -5.65 -1.96
C LYS A 264 -16.84 -5.86 -1.64
N ASP A 265 -17.57 -6.60 -2.47
CA ASP A 265 -18.99 -6.83 -2.28
C ASP A 265 -19.26 -7.82 -1.14
N ALA A 266 -18.30 -8.70 -0.84
CA ALA A 266 -18.39 -9.65 0.27
C ALA A 266 -17.92 -9.07 1.61
N LEU A 267 -17.06 -8.04 1.60
CA LEU A 267 -16.46 -7.49 2.84
C LEU A 267 -17.48 -7.03 3.89
N PRO A 268 -18.60 -6.35 3.56
CA PRO A 268 -19.59 -5.95 4.57
C PRO A 268 -20.20 -7.12 5.34
N LEU A 269 -20.17 -8.33 4.78
CA LEU A 269 -20.75 -9.53 5.38
C LEU A 269 -19.80 -10.24 6.35
N VAL A 270 -18.49 -10.00 6.22
CA VAL A 270 -17.46 -10.67 7.03
C VAL A 270 -16.79 -9.72 8.04
N ILE A 271 -16.79 -8.41 7.79
CA ILE A 271 -16.14 -7.44 8.67
C ILE A 271 -17.13 -6.75 9.61
N SER A 272 -16.87 -6.85 10.92
CA SER A 272 -17.66 -6.24 11.99
C SER A 272 -17.79 -4.72 11.82
N GLU A 273 -18.92 -4.15 12.24
CA GLU A 273 -19.21 -2.71 12.15
C GLU A 273 -18.22 -1.83 12.94
N THR A 274 -17.58 -2.41 13.97
CA THR A 274 -16.55 -1.77 14.79
C THR A 274 -15.25 -1.47 14.02
N GLN A 275 -15.07 -2.01 12.82
CA GLN A 275 -13.93 -1.73 11.93
C GLN A 275 -14.33 -0.73 10.84
N SER A 276 -13.76 0.47 10.85
CA SER A 276 -14.17 1.54 9.91
C SER A 276 -13.19 1.79 8.76
N ALA A 277 -12.05 1.10 8.71
CA ALA A 277 -11.05 1.34 7.66
C ALA A 277 -11.36 0.61 6.34
N PHE A 278 -11.04 1.27 5.22
CA PHE A 278 -11.02 0.74 3.84
C PHE A 278 -12.32 0.15 3.26
N LEU A 279 -13.41 0.16 4.02
CA LEU A 279 -14.72 -0.34 3.59
C LEU A 279 -15.56 0.76 2.96
N SER A 280 -16.23 0.41 1.86
CA SER A 280 -17.15 1.33 1.18
C SER A 280 -18.29 1.70 2.14
N ASN A 281 -18.71 2.96 2.12
CA ASN A 281 -19.78 3.51 2.99
C ASN A 281 -19.46 3.55 4.49
N ARG A 282 -18.20 3.40 4.90
CA ARG A 282 -17.75 3.69 6.28
C ARG A 282 -16.79 4.88 6.23
N LEU A 283 -17.21 6.02 6.80
CA LEU A 283 -16.35 7.21 6.85
C LEU A 283 -15.48 7.17 8.10
N ILE A 284 -14.21 7.55 7.96
CA ILE A 284 -13.30 7.66 9.10
C ILE A 284 -13.84 8.64 10.16
N THR A 285 -14.56 9.66 9.73
CA THR A 285 -15.18 10.67 10.61
C THR A 285 -16.18 10.04 11.56
N ASP A 286 -16.93 9.02 11.13
CA ASP A 286 -17.94 8.39 11.97
C ASP A 286 -17.28 7.67 13.15
N ASN A 287 -16.20 6.92 12.88
CA ASN A 287 -15.44 6.24 13.92
C ASN A 287 -14.81 7.23 14.92
N ILE A 288 -14.26 8.35 14.42
CA ILE A 288 -13.72 9.41 15.26
C ILE A 288 -14.81 10.02 16.14
N LEU A 289 -16.00 10.30 15.59
CA LEU A 289 -17.12 10.86 16.34
C LEU A 289 -17.60 9.90 17.44
N VAL A 290 -17.73 8.61 17.14
CA VAL A 290 -18.10 7.59 18.13
C VAL A 290 -17.04 7.51 19.23
N ALA A 291 -15.76 7.44 18.87
CA ALA A 291 -14.66 7.43 19.84
C ALA A 291 -14.65 8.68 20.73
N PHE A 292 -14.87 9.86 20.13
CA PHE A 292 -14.94 11.12 20.86
C PHE A 292 -16.08 11.13 21.87
N GLU A 293 -17.29 10.71 21.47
CA GLU A 293 -18.45 10.66 22.36
C GLU A 293 -18.24 9.66 23.50
N LEU A 294 -17.65 8.49 23.23
CA LEU A 294 -17.32 7.49 24.25
C LEU A 294 -16.32 8.04 25.27
N VAL A 295 -15.22 8.66 24.82
CA VAL A 295 -14.22 9.25 25.71
C VAL A 295 -14.79 10.43 26.50
N HIS A 296 -15.56 11.30 25.85
CA HIS A 296 -16.25 12.42 26.49
C HIS A 296 -17.20 11.91 27.58
N HIS A 297 -17.98 10.86 27.30
CA HIS A 297 -18.85 10.23 28.29
C HIS A 297 -18.06 9.71 29.50
N ILE A 298 -16.92 9.04 29.29
CA ILE A 298 -16.04 8.58 30.39
C ILE A 298 -15.56 9.77 31.24
N GLN A 299 -15.10 10.86 30.61
CA GLN A 299 -14.57 12.04 31.30
C GLN A 299 -15.62 12.78 32.12
N HIS A 300 -16.85 12.87 31.63
CA HIS A 300 -17.93 13.62 32.29
C HIS A 300 -18.75 12.80 33.27
N ARG A 301 -18.52 11.48 33.36
CA ARG A 301 -19.19 10.62 34.33
C ARG A 301 -18.59 10.75 35.73
N THR A 302 -19.01 11.79 36.44
CA THR A 302 -18.53 12.11 37.81
C THR A 302 -19.36 11.48 38.93
N ARG A 303 -20.46 10.78 38.62
CA ARG A 303 -21.40 10.18 39.59
C ARG A 303 -21.87 8.81 39.11
N GLY A 304 -22.10 7.89 40.05
CA GLY A 304 -22.57 6.51 39.80
C GLY A 304 -21.58 5.46 40.31
N GLY A 305 -22.02 4.20 40.44
CA GLY A 305 -21.21 3.10 40.98
C GLY A 305 -20.39 2.32 39.94
N LYS A 306 -20.49 2.68 38.65
CA LYS A 306 -19.74 2.02 37.56
C LYS A 306 -18.64 2.94 37.06
N SER A 307 -17.47 2.39 36.79
CA SER A 307 -16.33 3.09 36.18
C SER A 307 -15.97 2.42 34.86
N TYR A 308 -15.43 3.19 33.91
CA TYR A 308 -15.03 2.67 32.60
C TYR A 308 -13.59 3.07 32.29
N SER A 309 -12.95 2.27 31.46
CA SER A 309 -11.59 2.46 31.00
C SER A 309 -11.54 2.39 29.48
N ALA A 310 -10.65 3.18 28.89
CA ALA A 310 -10.30 3.12 27.48
C ALA A 310 -8.83 2.72 27.35
N LEU A 311 -8.53 1.79 26.44
CA LEU A 311 -7.17 1.33 26.15
C LEU A 311 -6.87 1.57 24.68
N LYS A 312 -5.73 2.22 24.39
CA LYS A 312 -5.20 2.29 23.03
C LYS A 312 -4.17 1.17 22.86
N LEU A 313 -4.36 0.33 21.85
CA LEU A 313 -3.39 -0.68 21.47
C LEU A 313 -2.61 -0.22 20.23
N ASP A 314 -1.34 -0.60 20.18
CA ASP A 314 -0.46 -0.35 19.05
C ASP A 314 0.10 -1.69 18.55
N MET A 315 -0.25 -2.08 17.32
CA MET A 315 0.19 -3.33 16.73
C MET A 315 1.56 -3.16 16.06
N SER A 316 2.59 -3.73 16.67
CA SER A 316 3.94 -3.66 16.10
C SER A 316 4.02 -4.37 14.75
N LYS A 317 4.27 -3.61 13.67
CA LYS A 317 4.46 -4.11 12.30
C LYS A 317 3.29 -5.00 11.83
N ALA A 318 2.06 -4.51 12.05
CA ALA A 318 0.83 -5.28 11.89
C ALA A 318 0.69 -5.99 10.53
N PHE A 319 1.02 -5.31 9.43
CA PHE A 319 1.00 -5.91 8.08
C PHE A 319 2.09 -6.96 7.89
N ASP A 320 3.32 -6.67 8.34
CA ASP A 320 4.48 -7.50 8.05
C ASP A 320 4.48 -8.83 8.81
N ARG A 321 3.72 -8.91 9.91
CA ARG A 321 3.68 -10.07 10.82
C ARG A 321 2.45 -10.97 10.66
N VAL A 322 1.59 -10.72 9.66
CA VAL A 322 0.42 -11.57 9.41
C VAL A 322 0.86 -12.97 9.00
N GLU A 323 0.55 -13.97 9.82
CA GLU A 323 0.79 -15.36 9.51
C GLU A 323 -0.22 -15.85 8.46
N TRP A 324 0.27 -16.32 7.32
CA TRP A 324 -0.61 -16.73 6.20
C TRP A 324 -1.56 -17.87 6.57
N PRO A 325 -1.13 -18.93 7.29
CA PRO A 325 -2.06 -20.00 7.64
C PRO A 325 -3.22 -19.56 8.54
N PHE A 326 -3.01 -18.57 9.40
CA PHE A 326 -4.09 -17.95 10.17
C PHE A 326 -5.10 -17.28 9.22
N LEU A 327 -4.64 -16.49 8.26
CA LEU A 327 -5.50 -15.83 7.27
C LEU A 327 -6.35 -16.85 6.49
N TRP A 328 -5.76 -17.96 6.04
CA TRP A 328 -6.50 -19.01 5.30
C TRP A 328 -7.55 -19.70 6.17
N ALA A 329 -7.23 -19.98 7.43
CA ALA A 329 -8.16 -20.59 8.37
C ALA A 329 -9.35 -19.67 8.67
N VAL A 330 -9.10 -18.38 8.86
CA VAL A 330 -10.14 -17.35 9.05
C VAL A 330 -11.05 -17.29 7.82
N MET A 331 -10.48 -17.17 6.61
CA MET A 331 -11.26 -17.13 5.37
C MET A 331 -12.10 -18.41 5.18
N LYS A 332 -11.50 -19.58 5.43
CA LYS A 332 -12.21 -20.86 5.36
C LYS A 332 -13.39 -20.89 6.34
N LYS A 333 -13.18 -20.39 7.56
CA LYS A 333 -14.24 -20.36 8.59
C LYS A 333 -15.37 -19.39 8.26
N MET A 334 -15.04 -18.25 7.63
CA MET A 334 -16.03 -17.29 7.11
C MET A 334 -16.89 -17.87 5.97
N GLY A 335 -16.43 -18.94 5.32
CA GLY A 335 -17.17 -19.66 4.27
C GLY A 335 -16.70 -19.38 2.85
N PHE A 336 -15.54 -18.73 2.66
CA PHE A 336 -14.99 -18.51 1.31
C PHE A 336 -14.64 -19.83 0.61
N ASP A 337 -14.92 -19.90 -0.68
CA ASP A 337 -14.60 -21.06 -1.51
C ASP A 337 -13.09 -21.37 -1.53
N SER A 338 -12.76 -22.66 -1.62
CA SER A 338 -11.38 -23.13 -1.62
C SER A 338 -10.55 -22.63 -2.81
N ASN A 339 -11.15 -22.48 -4.00
CA ASN A 339 -10.46 -21.95 -5.18
C ASN A 339 -10.18 -20.45 -5.02
N TRP A 340 -11.12 -19.73 -4.41
CA TRP A 340 -10.94 -18.31 -4.09
C TRP A 340 -9.79 -18.10 -3.10
N ILE A 341 -9.73 -18.91 -2.03
CA ILE A 341 -8.63 -18.90 -1.07
C ILE A 341 -7.30 -19.26 -1.76
N ALA A 342 -7.28 -20.28 -2.61
CA ALA A 342 -6.09 -20.69 -3.34
C ALA A 342 -5.55 -19.58 -4.26
N LEU A 343 -6.43 -18.81 -4.91
CA LEU A 343 -6.03 -17.67 -5.73
C LEU A 343 -5.31 -16.58 -4.91
N ILE A 344 -5.83 -16.27 -3.72
CA ILE A 344 -5.21 -15.32 -2.78
C ILE A 344 -3.91 -15.88 -2.21
N GLN A 345 -3.88 -17.17 -1.88
CA GLN A 345 -2.65 -17.86 -1.45
C GLN A 345 -1.55 -17.69 -2.49
N ASN A 346 -1.84 -17.96 -3.76
CA ASN A 346 -0.87 -17.81 -4.85
C ASN A 346 -0.34 -16.37 -4.97
N CYS A 347 -1.20 -15.37 -4.74
CA CYS A 347 -0.79 -13.96 -4.72
C CYS A 347 0.25 -13.64 -3.62
N LEU A 348 0.15 -14.28 -2.44
CA LEU A 348 1.09 -14.05 -1.34
C LEU A 348 2.35 -14.91 -1.45
N THR A 349 2.19 -16.22 -1.69
CA THR A 349 3.27 -17.22 -1.63
C THR A 349 4.23 -17.15 -2.82
N SER A 350 3.77 -16.70 -3.98
CA SER A 350 4.62 -16.56 -5.17
C SER A 350 5.43 -15.27 -5.17
N SER A 351 5.31 -14.44 -4.13
CA SER A 351 5.97 -13.14 -4.09
C SER A 351 7.47 -13.26 -3.81
N SER A 352 8.24 -12.33 -4.36
CA SER A 352 9.67 -12.17 -4.06
C SER A 352 10.00 -10.70 -3.85
N LEU A 353 10.96 -10.42 -2.97
CA LEU A 353 11.28 -9.07 -2.51
C LEU A 353 12.76 -8.76 -2.75
N SER A 354 13.01 -7.60 -3.32
CA SER A 354 14.35 -6.97 -3.39
C SER A 354 14.28 -5.56 -2.80
N PHE A 355 15.41 -4.93 -2.54
CA PHE A 355 15.47 -3.65 -1.83
C PHE A 355 16.08 -2.55 -2.70
N SER A 356 15.47 -1.35 -2.71
CA SER A 356 16.06 -0.17 -3.32
C SER A 356 16.88 0.60 -2.30
N LEU A 357 18.21 0.48 -2.37
CA LEU A 357 19.15 1.25 -1.56
C LEU A 357 19.74 2.39 -2.39
N ASN A 358 19.27 3.62 -2.13
CA ASN A 358 19.73 4.84 -2.80
C ASN A 358 19.66 4.80 -4.35
N GLY A 359 18.68 4.09 -4.90
CA GLY A 359 18.44 3.99 -6.35
C GLY A 359 19.03 2.74 -7.01
N GLU A 360 19.71 1.88 -6.25
CA GLU A 360 20.18 0.59 -6.74
C GLU A 360 19.41 -0.56 -6.09
N VAL A 361 19.08 -1.57 -6.89
CA VAL A 361 18.40 -2.77 -6.41
C VAL A 361 19.45 -3.70 -5.81
N ALA A 362 19.22 -4.14 -4.58
CA ALA A 362 20.10 -5.04 -3.85
C ALA A 362 19.29 -6.02 -3.00
N GLY A 363 19.92 -7.17 -2.70
CA GLY A 363 19.35 -8.20 -1.86
C GLY A 363 18.15 -8.93 -2.45
N TYR A 364 17.78 -10.01 -1.76
CA TYR A 364 16.68 -10.89 -2.11
C TYR A 364 16.12 -11.53 -0.84
N VAL A 365 14.80 -11.57 -0.72
CA VAL A 365 14.04 -12.25 0.34
C VAL A 365 12.81 -12.91 -0.29
N LYS A 366 12.55 -14.17 0.06
CA LYS A 366 11.28 -14.84 -0.25
C LYS A 366 10.46 -14.91 1.04
N PRO A 367 9.38 -14.12 1.17
CA PRO A 367 8.58 -14.08 2.38
C PRO A 367 7.83 -15.41 2.58
N SER A 368 7.58 -15.74 3.84
CA SER A 368 6.69 -16.85 4.26
C SER A 368 5.55 -16.36 5.17
N ARG A 369 5.55 -15.07 5.53
CA ARG A 369 4.47 -14.36 6.20
C ARG A 369 4.43 -12.89 5.75
N GLY A 370 3.40 -12.18 6.19
CA GLY A 370 3.25 -10.74 6.03
C GLY A 370 2.47 -10.33 4.78
N LEU A 371 2.03 -9.07 4.77
CA LEU A 371 1.27 -8.44 3.71
C LEU A 371 2.04 -7.22 3.19
N ARG A 372 2.09 -7.05 1.86
CA ARG A 372 2.90 -5.98 1.24
C ARG A 372 2.22 -4.63 1.34
N GLN A 373 2.89 -3.66 1.94
CA GLN A 373 2.45 -2.27 1.94
C GLN A 373 2.63 -1.65 0.54
N GLY A 374 1.54 -1.41 -0.17
CA GLY A 374 1.55 -0.91 -1.56
C GLY A 374 0.92 -1.85 -2.60
N ASP A 375 0.54 -3.05 -2.17
CA ASP A 375 -0.32 -3.97 -2.92
C ASP A 375 -1.80 -3.61 -2.68
N PRO A 376 -2.62 -3.44 -3.73
CA PRO A 376 -4.06 -3.23 -3.61
C PRO A 376 -4.81 -4.21 -2.70
N LEU A 377 -4.36 -5.47 -2.64
CA LEU A 377 -5.05 -6.55 -1.92
C LEU A 377 -4.76 -6.55 -0.41
N SER A 378 -3.54 -6.19 -0.01
CA SER A 378 -3.08 -6.26 1.39
C SER A 378 -3.99 -5.58 2.41
N PRO A 379 -4.52 -4.35 2.21
CA PRO A 379 -5.38 -3.70 3.20
C PRO A 379 -6.62 -4.54 3.54
N TYR A 380 -7.22 -5.18 2.54
CA TYR A 380 -8.44 -5.96 2.72
C TYR A 380 -8.19 -7.32 3.39
N LEU A 381 -7.06 -7.96 3.08
CA LEU A 381 -6.63 -9.17 3.78
C LEU A 381 -6.30 -8.87 5.25
N PHE A 382 -5.72 -7.70 5.52
CA PHE A 382 -5.48 -7.26 6.89
C PHE A 382 -6.80 -7.09 7.67
N LEU A 383 -7.85 -6.53 7.05
CA LEU A 383 -9.16 -6.45 7.69
C LEU A 383 -9.70 -7.84 8.08
N ILE A 384 -9.63 -8.80 7.14
CA ILE A 384 -10.06 -10.19 7.38
C ILE A 384 -9.26 -10.80 8.53
N CYS A 385 -7.94 -10.59 8.59
CA CYS A 385 -7.11 -11.02 9.70
C CYS A 385 -7.55 -10.40 11.04
N SER A 386 -7.72 -9.07 11.06
CA SER A 386 -8.10 -8.31 12.26
C SER A 386 -9.49 -8.67 12.79
N GLU A 387 -10.36 -9.20 11.93
CA GLU A 387 -11.69 -9.65 12.33
C GLU A 387 -11.62 -10.77 13.39
N GLY A 388 -10.56 -11.59 13.38
CA GLY A 388 -10.34 -12.58 14.44
C GLY A 388 -10.31 -11.96 15.84
N LEU A 389 -9.62 -10.83 16.01
CA LEU A 389 -9.58 -10.09 17.27
C LEU A 389 -10.97 -9.54 17.65
N SER A 390 -11.68 -8.94 16.69
CA SER A 390 -13.04 -8.45 16.92
C SER A 390 -14.00 -9.55 17.36
N ARG A 391 -13.90 -10.76 16.80
CA ARG A 391 -14.76 -11.89 17.14
C ARG A 391 -14.47 -12.45 18.53
N LEU A 392 -13.19 -12.50 18.94
CA LEU A 392 -12.84 -12.86 20.31
C LEU A 392 -13.41 -11.86 21.34
N LEU A 393 -13.28 -10.56 21.08
CA LEU A 393 -13.81 -9.52 21.98
C LEU A 393 -15.35 -9.59 22.07
N HIS A 394 -16.04 -9.75 20.95
CA HIS A 394 -17.49 -9.95 20.95
C HIS A 394 -17.89 -11.24 21.66
N HIS A 395 -17.10 -12.32 21.55
CA HIS A 395 -17.37 -13.57 22.24
C HIS A 395 -17.28 -13.40 23.76
N GLU A 396 -16.20 -12.79 24.28
CA GLU A 396 -16.05 -12.50 25.72
C GLU A 396 -17.17 -11.57 26.23
N GLU A 397 -17.66 -10.65 25.39
CA GLU A 397 -18.80 -9.80 25.72
C GLU A 397 -20.12 -10.57 25.75
N ALA A 398 -20.35 -11.48 24.80
CA ALA A 398 -21.55 -12.31 24.73
C ALA A 398 -21.69 -13.28 25.92
N ILE A 399 -20.57 -13.82 26.42
CA ILE A 399 -20.56 -14.69 27.61
C ILE A 399 -20.52 -13.90 28.94
N GLY A 400 -20.46 -12.57 28.88
CA GLY A 400 -20.54 -11.69 30.04
C GLY A 400 -19.23 -11.45 30.79
N ASN A 401 -18.11 -11.95 30.30
CA ASN A 401 -16.79 -11.74 30.91
C ASN A 401 -16.25 -10.33 30.66
N LEU A 402 -16.55 -9.76 29.50
CA LEU A 402 -16.24 -8.39 29.10
C LEU A 402 -17.51 -7.55 29.11
N GLN A 403 -17.49 -6.41 29.81
CA GLN A 403 -18.58 -5.43 29.71
C GLN A 403 -18.11 -4.22 28.90
N GLY A 404 -18.60 -4.07 27.68
CA GLY A 404 -18.37 -2.90 26.84
C GLY A 404 -19.02 -1.62 27.39
N LEU A 405 -18.67 -0.49 26.79
CA LEU A 405 -19.21 0.81 27.17
C LEU A 405 -20.57 1.04 26.50
N ARG A 406 -21.58 1.40 27.30
CA ARG A 406 -22.91 1.83 26.82
C ARG A 406 -23.17 3.27 27.23
N LEU A 407 -23.39 4.15 26.25
CA LEU A 407 -23.71 5.57 26.47
C LEU A 407 -25.09 5.75 27.14
N THR A 408 -26.07 4.97 26.70
CA THR A 408 -27.43 4.97 27.25
C THR A 408 -27.95 3.54 27.41
N ARG A 409 -29.06 3.36 28.15
CA ARG A 409 -29.66 2.03 28.37
C ARG A 409 -30.06 1.31 27.08
N ARG A 410 -30.38 2.05 26.02
CA ARG A 410 -30.80 1.52 24.70
C ARG A 410 -29.70 1.57 23.65
N ALA A 411 -28.57 2.22 23.95
CA ALA A 411 -27.45 2.26 23.01
C ALA A 411 -26.79 0.88 22.91
N PRO A 412 -26.22 0.55 21.75
CA PRO A 412 -25.37 -0.63 21.63
C PRO A 412 -24.19 -0.54 22.60
N SER A 413 -23.69 -1.71 22.99
CA SER A 413 -22.45 -1.82 23.74
C SER A 413 -21.29 -1.69 22.78
N VAL A 414 -20.31 -0.85 23.10
CA VAL A 414 -19.09 -0.72 22.31
C VAL A 414 -17.93 -1.22 23.16
N SER A 415 -17.40 -2.40 22.82
CA SER A 415 -16.20 -2.95 23.45
C SER A 415 -14.91 -2.52 22.74
N HIS A 416 -14.99 -2.21 21.45
CA HIS A 416 -13.84 -1.82 20.64
C HIS A 416 -14.22 -1.01 19.40
N LEU A 417 -13.26 -0.20 18.94
CA LEU A 417 -13.27 0.52 17.67
C LEU A 417 -11.92 0.32 16.99
N LEU A 418 -11.93 -0.15 15.75
CA LEU A 418 -10.73 -0.40 14.96
C LEU A 418 -10.69 0.53 13.74
N PHE A 419 -9.49 0.98 13.40
CA PHE A 419 -9.19 1.63 12.15
C PHE A 419 -7.88 1.07 11.61
N ALA A 420 -7.98 0.04 10.76
CA ALA A 420 -6.83 -0.76 10.36
C ALA A 420 -6.09 -1.29 11.60
N ASP A 421 -4.83 -0.91 11.81
CA ASP A 421 -3.97 -1.31 12.93
C ASP A 421 -4.21 -0.50 14.21
N ASP A 422 -4.76 0.72 14.12
CA ASP A 422 -5.15 1.51 15.29
C ASP A 422 -6.38 0.89 15.97
N SER A 423 -6.23 0.53 17.26
CA SER A 423 -7.29 -0.12 18.03
C SER A 423 -7.57 0.60 19.34
N LEU A 424 -8.84 0.94 19.58
CA LEU A 424 -9.33 1.47 20.85
C LEU A 424 -10.27 0.46 21.49
N LEU A 425 -9.98 0.05 22.73
CA LEU A 425 -10.85 -0.82 23.52
C LEU A 425 -11.54 -0.01 24.61
N PHE A 426 -12.78 -0.38 24.92
CA PHE A 426 -13.59 0.24 25.97
C PHE A 426 -14.19 -0.85 26.84
N CYS A 427 -14.08 -0.72 28.16
CA CYS A 427 -14.68 -1.67 29.07
C CYS A 427 -15.03 -1.07 30.43
N GLU A 428 -15.92 -1.72 31.18
CA GLU A 428 -16.10 -1.45 32.61
C GLU A 428 -14.81 -1.79 33.36
N THR A 429 -14.39 -0.92 34.30
CA THR A 429 -13.16 -1.06 35.10
C THR A 429 -13.33 -2.16 36.15
N THR A 430 -13.41 -3.40 35.70
CA THR A 430 -13.50 -4.60 36.54
C THR A 430 -12.35 -5.55 36.20
N ASN A 431 -11.94 -6.35 37.19
CA ASN A 431 -10.93 -7.39 36.97
C ASN A 431 -11.38 -8.41 35.91
N SER A 432 -12.67 -8.70 35.82
CA SER A 432 -13.23 -9.60 34.79
C SER A 432 -12.96 -9.07 33.38
N SER A 433 -13.31 -7.80 33.11
CA SER A 433 -13.08 -7.17 31.81
C SER A 433 -11.59 -7.11 31.45
N ALA A 434 -10.73 -6.75 32.42
CA ALA A 434 -9.29 -6.66 32.19
C ALA A 434 -8.69 -8.03 31.84
N LEU A 435 -9.04 -9.08 32.59
CA LEU A 435 -8.60 -10.44 32.32
C LEU A 435 -9.15 -10.97 30.99
N ALA A 436 -10.38 -10.61 30.61
CA ALA A 436 -10.95 -10.99 29.31
C ALA A 436 -10.18 -10.39 28.13
N ILE A 437 -9.81 -9.11 28.24
CA ILE A 437 -8.97 -8.43 27.25
C ILE A 437 -7.58 -9.08 27.19
N GLU A 438 -6.94 -9.29 28.34
CA GLU A 438 -5.63 -9.93 28.41
C GLU A 438 -5.63 -11.33 27.78
N ARG A 439 -6.60 -12.18 28.14
CA ARG A 439 -6.77 -13.51 27.53
C ARG A 439 -6.96 -13.43 26.02
N THR A 440 -7.80 -12.50 25.55
CA THR A 440 -8.07 -12.30 24.13
C THR A 440 -6.80 -11.90 23.37
N LEU A 441 -6.03 -10.95 23.91
CA LEU A 441 -4.79 -10.50 23.29
C LEU A 441 -3.72 -11.60 23.30
N ASN A 442 -3.58 -12.34 24.40
CA ASN A 442 -2.65 -13.46 24.49
C ASN A 442 -3.02 -14.59 23.52
N LEU A 443 -4.31 -14.85 23.34
CA LEU A 443 -4.80 -15.85 22.39
C LEU A 443 -4.58 -15.42 20.93
N TYR A 444 -4.86 -14.15 20.60
CA TYR A 444 -4.68 -13.61 19.25
C TYR A 444 -3.20 -13.43 18.86
N HIS A 445 -2.31 -13.27 19.84
CA HIS A 445 -0.87 -13.12 19.62
C HIS A 445 -0.18 -14.45 19.27
N ARG A 446 -0.67 -15.57 19.81
CA ARG A 446 -0.18 -16.93 19.54
C ARG A 446 -0.67 -17.42 18.19
#